data_AF-A0A9E9GKQ6-F1
#
_entry.id   AF-A0A9E9GKQ6-F1
#
_cell.length_a   1.000
_cell.length_b   1.000
_cell.length_c   1.000
_cell.angle_alpha   90.00
_cell.angle_beta   90.00
_cell.angle_gamma   90.00
#
_symmetry.space_group_name_H-M   'P 1'
#
loop_
_entity.id
_entity.type
_entity.pdbx_description
1 polymer ?
#
loop_
_entity_poly.entity_id
_entity_poly.type
_entity_poly.pdbx_seq_one_letter_code
_entity_poly.pdbx_strand_id
1 'polypeptide(L)'
;MLGTCMLIGDGILTPAISVLSAMDGVRAPFPSFNKTWVETLSAVVLIFLFLLQKYGTSRVSFLFSPIMGAWTLCTPIVGIYSIIHNYPSIFKALSPHYIVQFFLRNGKSGWLLLGGTVLCITGSEAMFADLGHFNPRSIQIAFIFTIYPSLVLTYAGQTAYLIRNPNDHNDGFYKFIPTPVYWPIFIIATSAAIVASQSLISATFSVIKQSVVLDYFPRVKIVHTSPNNEGEVYSPEVNYILMILCVAVILIFGDGKDIGNAFGMAVSESHCSFDI
;
A
#
# COMPACT_ATOMS: atom_id res chain seq x y z
N MET A 1 17.75 -7.02 13.38
CA MET A 1 17.06 -6.37 14.52
C MET A 1 16.28 -5.15 14.03
N LEU A 2 16.93 -4.04 13.63
CA LEU A 2 16.21 -2.85 13.15
C LEU A 2 15.30 -3.15 11.94
N GLY A 3 15.83 -3.72 10.85
CA GLY A 3 15.01 -4.08 9.68
C GLY A 3 13.91 -5.12 9.97
N THR A 4 14.10 -5.97 10.97
CA THR A 4 13.09 -6.95 11.42
C THR A 4 11.92 -6.26 12.11
N CYS A 5 12.19 -5.33 13.02
CA CYS A 5 11.16 -4.54 13.70
C CYS A 5 10.41 -3.63 12.71
N MET A 6 11.11 -3.08 11.73
CA MET A 6 10.52 -2.24 10.68
C MET A 6 9.54 -3.02 9.82
N LEU A 7 9.91 -4.22 9.36
CA LEU A 7 9.04 -5.06 8.54
C LEU A 7 7.82 -5.55 9.32
N ILE A 8 7.96 -5.79 10.63
CA ILE A 8 6.81 -6.08 11.52
C ILE A 8 5.90 -4.85 11.64
N GLY A 9 6.46 -3.65 11.79
CA GLY A 9 5.71 -2.39 11.82
C GLY A 9 4.94 -2.15 10.52
N ASP A 10 5.58 -2.36 9.38
CA ASP A 10 4.95 -2.28 8.06
C ASP A 10 3.83 -3.33 7.93
N GLY A 11 4.09 -4.56 8.39
CA GLY A 11 3.13 -5.66 8.50
C GLY A 11 1.86 -5.34 9.29
N ILE A 12 1.91 -4.36 10.19
CA ILE A 12 0.76 -3.87 10.96
C ILE A 12 0.09 -2.69 10.24
N LEU A 13 0.87 -1.71 9.79
CA LEU A 13 0.34 -0.45 9.30
C LEU A 13 -0.21 -0.55 7.87
N THR A 14 0.47 -1.24 6.96
CA THR A 14 0.08 -1.32 5.56
C THR A 14 -1.28 -2.01 5.34
N PRO A 15 -1.62 -3.13 6.02
CA PRO A 15 -2.97 -3.69 5.92
C PRO A 15 -4.05 -2.72 6.43
N ALA A 16 -3.77 -1.99 7.52
CA ALA A 16 -4.68 -1.00 8.06
C ALA A 16 -4.96 0.14 7.07
N ILE A 17 -3.90 0.74 6.54
CA ILE A 17 -3.98 1.88 5.61
C ILE A 17 -4.57 1.46 4.27
N SER A 18 -4.13 0.33 3.72
CA SER A 18 -4.57 -0.13 2.40
C SER A 18 -6.06 -0.43 2.39
N VAL A 19 -6.56 -1.14 3.41
CA VAL A 19 -7.98 -1.48 3.51
C VAL A 19 -8.83 -0.24 3.86
N LEU A 20 -8.36 0.64 4.74
CA LEU A 20 -9.05 1.90 5.03
C LEU A 20 -9.16 2.78 3.78
N SER A 21 -8.05 3.00 3.08
CA SER A 21 -7.98 3.81 1.85
C SER A 21 -8.83 3.21 0.72
N ALA A 22 -8.90 1.87 0.62
CA ALA A 22 -9.80 1.22 -0.32
C ALA A 22 -11.28 1.50 0.03
N MET A 23 -11.66 1.34 1.29
CA MET A 23 -13.04 1.53 1.74
C MET A 23 -13.49 3.01 1.75
N ASP A 24 -12.57 3.96 1.89
CA ASP A 24 -12.87 5.38 1.74
C ASP A 24 -13.46 5.71 0.36
N GLY A 25 -13.20 4.89 -0.66
CA GLY A 25 -13.87 4.99 -1.96
C GLY A 25 -15.38 4.85 -1.92
N VAL A 26 -15.97 4.27 -0.87
CA VAL A 26 -17.45 4.24 -0.74
C VAL A 26 -18.03 5.64 -0.56
N ARG A 27 -17.26 6.58 0.00
CA ARG A 27 -17.71 7.94 0.31
C ARG A 27 -17.72 8.88 -0.89
N ALA A 28 -16.96 8.60 -1.96
CA ALA A 28 -16.93 9.48 -3.13
C ALA A 28 -18.30 9.61 -3.84
N PRO A 29 -19.07 8.52 -4.08
CA PRO A 29 -20.43 8.61 -4.61
C PRO A 29 -21.48 8.93 -3.55
N PHE A 30 -21.21 8.67 -2.27
CA PHE A 30 -22.14 8.90 -1.16
C PHE A 30 -21.50 9.73 -0.04
N PRO A 31 -21.36 11.06 -0.21
CA PRO A 31 -20.71 11.94 0.77
C PRO A 31 -21.43 12.01 2.12
N SER A 32 -22.68 11.54 2.21
CA SER A 32 -23.46 11.43 3.44
C SER A 32 -23.07 10.24 4.34
N PHE A 33 -22.17 9.35 3.89
CA PHE A 33 -21.68 8.25 4.74
C PHE A 33 -20.77 8.79 5.84
N ASN A 34 -21.12 8.51 7.10
CA ASN A 34 -20.28 8.89 8.24
C ASN A 34 -18.94 8.14 8.19
N LYS A 35 -17.85 8.84 8.53
CA LYS A 35 -16.50 8.27 8.62
C LYS A 35 -16.43 6.99 9.46
N THR A 36 -17.14 6.98 10.59
CA THR A 36 -17.23 5.84 11.51
C THR A 36 -17.74 4.56 10.84
N TRP A 37 -18.62 4.66 9.84
CA TRP A 37 -19.10 3.50 9.10
C TRP A 37 -18.01 2.91 8.22
N VAL A 38 -17.16 3.74 7.60
CA VAL A 38 -16.03 3.27 6.79
C VAL A 38 -14.99 2.61 7.67
N GLU A 39 -14.63 3.23 8.80
CA GLU A 39 -13.68 2.65 9.77
C GLU A 39 -14.15 1.28 10.27
N THR A 40 -15.44 1.16 10.62
CA THR A 40 -16.04 -0.10 11.07
C THR A 40 -16.03 -1.15 9.95
N LEU A 41 -16.36 -0.75 8.72
CA LEU A 41 -16.35 -1.65 7.57
C LEU A 41 -14.92 -2.16 7.28
N SER A 42 -13.92 -1.28 7.31
CA SER A 42 -12.51 -1.64 7.14
C SER A 42 -12.03 -2.59 8.22
N ALA A 43 -12.42 -2.37 9.48
CA ALA A 43 -12.11 -3.28 10.58
C ALA A 43 -12.73 -4.67 10.37
N VAL A 44 -13.99 -4.74 9.91
CA VAL A 44 -14.65 -6.02 9.57
C VAL A 44 -13.95 -6.73 8.43
N VAL A 45 -13.57 -6.01 7.37
CA VAL A 45 -12.82 -6.57 6.23
C VAL A 45 -11.48 -7.12 6.69
N LEU A 46 -10.75 -6.40 7.55
CA LEU A 46 -9.49 -6.89 8.12
C LEU A 46 -9.68 -8.12 8.99
N ILE A 47 -10.66 -8.14 9.88
CA ILE A 47 -10.93 -9.33 10.72
C ILE A 47 -11.21 -10.54 9.82
N PHE A 48 -12.05 -10.36 8.78
CA PHE A 48 -12.32 -11.42 7.83
C PHE A 48 -11.06 -11.88 7.08
N LEU A 49 -10.22 -10.93 6.66
CA LEU A 49 -8.93 -11.18 6.01
C LEU A 49 -8.01 -12.02 6.91
N PHE A 50 -7.85 -11.64 8.18
CA PHE A 50 -7.03 -12.34 9.17
C PHE A 50 -7.61 -13.71 9.55
N LEU A 51 -8.93 -13.87 9.58
CA LEU A 51 -9.59 -15.17 9.82
C LEU A 51 -9.42 -16.13 8.64
N LEU A 52 -9.37 -15.60 7.41
CA LEU A 52 -9.15 -16.40 6.21
C LEU A 52 -7.71 -16.88 6.05
N GLN A 53 -6.73 -16.26 6.73
CA GLN A 53 -5.32 -16.66 6.70
C GLN A 53 -5.12 -18.16 7.02
N LYS A 54 -5.94 -18.72 7.91
CA LYS A 54 -5.85 -20.14 8.33
C LYS A 54 -6.11 -21.14 7.19
N TYR A 55 -6.77 -20.73 6.11
CA TYR A 55 -7.11 -21.62 4.99
C TYR A 55 -5.98 -21.72 3.94
N GLY A 56 -4.86 -21.03 4.16
CA GLY A 56 -3.64 -21.17 3.38
C GLY A 56 -3.60 -20.27 2.14
N THR A 57 -2.44 -19.64 1.95
CA THR A 57 -2.08 -18.78 0.81
C THR A 57 -1.98 -19.56 -0.51
N SER A 58 -1.79 -20.89 -0.47
CA SER A 58 -1.50 -21.72 -1.65
C SER A 58 -2.62 -21.76 -2.70
N ARG A 59 -3.89 -21.66 -2.29
CA ARG A 59 -5.03 -21.61 -3.25
C ARG A 59 -5.35 -20.20 -3.75
N VAL A 60 -4.96 -19.18 -2.99
CA VAL A 60 -5.34 -17.78 -3.27
C VAL A 60 -4.25 -17.05 -4.04
N SER A 61 -2.99 -17.49 -3.93
CA SER A 61 -1.84 -16.92 -4.65
C SER A 61 -2.02 -16.89 -6.17
N PHE A 62 -2.71 -17.88 -6.75
CA PHE A 62 -3.04 -17.87 -8.18
C PHE A 62 -3.99 -16.73 -8.57
N LEU A 63 -4.89 -16.30 -7.68
CA LEU A 63 -5.79 -15.17 -7.91
C LEU A 63 -5.09 -13.82 -7.73
N PHE A 64 -3.95 -13.77 -7.04
CA PHE A 64 -3.24 -12.51 -6.79
C PHE A 64 -2.67 -11.91 -8.08
N SER A 65 -2.07 -12.74 -8.94
CA SER A 65 -1.49 -12.29 -10.20
C SER A 65 -2.49 -11.60 -11.14
N PRO A 66 -3.68 -12.16 -11.46
CA PRO A 66 -4.66 -11.49 -12.31
C PRO A 66 -5.24 -10.23 -11.66
N ILE A 67 -5.44 -10.20 -10.34
CA ILE A 67 -5.93 -9.00 -9.64
C ILE A 67 -4.90 -7.86 -9.75
N MET A 68 -3.63 -8.13 -9.48
CA MET A 68 -2.57 -7.13 -9.57
C MET A 68 -2.32 -6.71 -11.02
N GLY A 69 -2.44 -7.62 -11.98
CA GLY A 69 -2.40 -7.31 -13.41
C GLY A 69 -3.52 -6.37 -13.82
N ALA A 70 -4.76 -6.66 -13.42
CA ALA A 70 -5.91 -5.80 -13.67
C ALA A 70 -5.73 -4.41 -13.03
N TRP A 71 -5.27 -4.35 -11.78
CA TRP A 71 -4.96 -3.09 -11.10
C TRP A 71 -3.91 -2.27 -11.85
N THR A 72 -2.80 -2.90 -12.22
CA THR A 72 -1.65 -2.23 -12.86
C THR A 72 -1.97 -1.79 -14.29
N LEU A 73 -2.94 -2.41 -14.96
CA LEU A 73 -3.40 -2.02 -16.30
C LEU A 73 -4.53 -0.98 -16.26
N CYS A 74 -5.51 -1.14 -15.38
CA CYS A 74 -6.67 -0.24 -15.33
C CYS A 74 -6.32 1.15 -14.81
N THR A 75 -5.45 1.25 -13.80
CA THR A 75 -5.06 2.52 -13.19
C THR A 75 -4.37 3.50 -14.17
N PRO A 76 -3.38 3.10 -15.00
CA PRO A 76 -2.77 4.02 -15.95
C PRO A 76 -3.71 4.38 -17.10
N ILE A 77 -4.65 3.51 -17.50
CA ILE A 77 -5.66 3.85 -18.50
C ILE A 77 -6.52 5.02 -18.01
N VAL A 78 -6.94 4.97 -16.75
CA VAL A 78 -7.70 6.05 -16.11
C VAL A 78 -6.83 7.29 -15.93
N GLY A 79 -5.55 7.10 -15.57
CA GLY A 79 -4.56 8.17 -15.51
C GLY A 79 -4.44 8.91 -16.84
N ILE A 80 -4.21 8.19 -17.95
CA ILE A 80 -4.12 8.73 -19.31
C ILE A 80 -5.39 9.49 -19.67
N TYR A 81 -6.57 8.92 -19.40
CA TYR A 81 -7.85 9.59 -19.65
C TYR A 81 -7.94 10.94 -18.93
N SER A 82 -7.58 10.98 -17.64
CA SER A 82 -7.56 12.22 -16.86
C SER A 82 -6.53 13.22 -17.39
N ILE A 83 -5.34 12.77 -17.80
CA ILE A 83 -4.32 13.65 -18.39
C ILE A 83 -4.84 14.34 -19.65
N ILE A 84 -5.44 13.57 -20.58
CA ILE A 84 -5.95 14.10 -21.85
C ILE A 84 -7.11 15.08 -21.60
N HIS A 85 -8.02 14.75 -20.69
CA HIS A 85 -9.24 15.55 -20.46
C HIS A 85 -9.01 16.78 -19.57
N ASN A 86 -8.14 16.66 -18.55
CA ASN A 86 -7.96 17.72 -17.54
C ASN A 86 -6.75 18.60 -17.84
N TYR A 87 -5.56 18.02 -18.06
CA TYR A 87 -4.36 18.84 -18.22
C TYR A 87 -3.24 18.10 -18.98
N PRO A 88 -3.23 18.14 -20.32
CA PRO A 88 -2.22 17.44 -21.12
C PRO A 88 -0.81 18.03 -20.97
N SER A 89 -0.70 19.28 -20.50
CA SER A 89 0.58 19.93 -20.19
C SER A 89 1.22 19.42 -18.89
N ILE A 90 0.68 18.39 -18.22
CA ILE A 90 1.24 17.83 -16.98
C ILE A 90 2.66 17.31 -17.16
N PHE A 91 3.01 16.82 -18.35
CA PHE A 91 4.35 16.30 -18.64
C PHE A 91 5.45 17.37 -18.55
N LYS A 92 5.10 18.67 -18.57
CA LYS A 92 6.06 19.74 -18.27
C LYS A 92 6.62 19.60 -16.86
N ALA A 93 5.86 19.04 -15.92
CA ALA A 93 6.30 18.79 -14.55
C ALA A 93 7.46 17.78 -14.45
N LEU A 94 7.71 16.96 -15.49
CA LEU A 94 8.88 16.08 -15.54
C LEU A 94 10.19 16.86 -15.77
N SER A 95 10.11 18.13 -16.18
CA SER A 95 11.30 18.95 -16.35
C SER A 95 11.89 19.32 -14.99
N PRO A 96 13.20 19.06 -14.75
CA PRO A 96 13.87 19.41 -13.49
C PRO A 96 13.89 20.93 -13.22
N HIS A 97 13.53 21.75 -14.20
CA HIS A 97 13.36 23.18 -14.00
C HIS A 97 12.27 23.51 -12.97
N TYR A 98 11.16 22.77 -12.95
CA TYR A 98 10.04 23.06 -12.05
C TYR A 98 10.32 22.69 -10.60
N ILE A 99 11.09 21.62 -10.36
CA ILE A 99 11.47 21.25 -9.00
C ILE A 99 12.44 22.28 -8.40
N VAL A 100 13.36 22.82 -9.19
CA VAL A 100 14.25 23.91 -8.75
C VAL A 100 13.45 25.18 -8.43
N GLN A 101 12.52 25.58 -9.31
CA GLN A 101 11.64 26.72 -9.03
C GLN A 101 10.76 26.50 -7.79
N PHE A 102 10.28 25.27 -7.58
CA PHE A 102 9.48 24.91 -6.41
C PHE A 102 10.25 25.11 -5.11
N PHE A 103 11.51 24.63 -5.04
CA PHE A 103 12.35 24.83 -3.85
C PHE A 103 12.71 26.30 -3.62
N LEU A 104 12.99 27.05 -4.68
CA LEU A 104 13.27 28.49 -4.58
C LEU A 104 12.07 29.27 -4.04
N ARG A 105 10.84 28.87 -4.38
CA ARG A 105 9.61 29.57 -3.98
C ARG A 105 9.08 29.14 -2.61
N ASN A 106 9.18 27.86 -2.27
CA ASN A 106 8.57 27.29 -1.06
C ASN A 106 9.58 27.07 0.10
N GLY A 107 10.88 27.15 -0.15
CA GLY A 107 11.93 27.05 0.86
C GLY A 107 11.74 25.85 1.80
N LYS A 108 11.62 26.12 3.11
CA LYS A 108 11.44 25.09 4.15
C LYS A 108 10.15 24.26 3.99
N SER A 109 9.05 24.87 3.54
CA SER A 109 7.80 24.13 3.31
C SER A 109 7.91 23.14 2.15
N GLY A 110 8.72 23.46 1.14
CA GLY A 110 9.01 22.54 0.04
C GLY A 110 9.77 21.30 0.51
N TRP A 111 10.70 21.45 1.47
CA TRP A 111 11.41 20.33 2.08
C TRP A 111 10.49 19.42 2.91
N LEU A 112 9.55 19.98 3.65
CA LEU A 112 8.55 19.18 4.40
C LEU A 112 7.66 18.36 3.46
N LEU A 113 7.29 18.91 2.31
CA LEU A 113 6.47 18.21 1.31
C LEU A 113 7.20 17.04 0.64
N LEU A 114 8.54 17.08 0.55
CA LEU A 114 9.32 15.93 0.09
C LEU A 114 9.19 14.72 1.04
N GLY A 115 8.96 14.93 2.34
CA GLY A 115 8.75 13.82 3.28
C GLY A 115 7.59 12.91 2.85
N GLY A 116 6.50 13.50 2.33
CA GLY A 116 5.39 12.75 1.76
C GLY A 116 5.77 11.93 0.51
N THR A 117 6.77 12.37 -0.26
CA THR A 117 7.25 11.61 -1.42
C THR A 117 8.13 10.43 -1.02
N VAL A 118 8.89 10.54 0.07
CA VAL A 118 9.65 9.42 0.65
C VAL A 118 8.68 8.33 1.12
N LEU A 119 7.52 8.72 1.66
CA LEU A 119 6.45 7.79 2.01
C LEU A 119 5.87 7.04 0.80
N CYS A 120 6.07 7.49 -0.44
CA CYS A 120 5.65 6.73 -1.61
C CYS A 120 6.66 5.64 -2.03
N ILE A 121 7.88 5.67 -1.50
CA ILE A 121 8.95 4.70 -1.83
C ILE A 121 8.84 3.44 -0.95
N THR A 122 7.99 3.49 0.07
CA THR A 122 7.69 2.40 0.99
C THR A 122 7.13 1.20 0.24
N GLY A 123 7.67 0.01 0.52
CA GLY A 123 7.39 -1.21 -0.24
C GLY A 123 8.53 -1.66 -1.15
N SER A 124 9.51 -0.78 -1.44
CA SER A 124 10.77 -1.20 -2.07
C SER A 124 11.51 -2.21 -1.19
N GLU A 125 11.43 -2.07 0.13
CA GLU A 125 12.02 -2.96 1.14
C GLU A 125 11.47 -4.40 1.03
N ALA A 126 10.15 -4.56 0.85
CA ALA A 126 9.53 -5.85 0.63
C ALA A 126 10.00 -6.49 -0.68
N MET A 127 10.18 -5.68 -1.74
CA MET A 127 10.73 -6.13 -3.01
C MET A 127 12.18 -6.61 -2.88
N PHE A 128 12.99 -5.98 -2.01
CA PHE A 128 14.35 -6.44 -1.72
C PHE A 128 14.38 -7.74 -0.91
N ALA A 129 13.43 -7.95 0.02
CA ALA A 129 13.32 -9.22 0.74
C ALA A 129 13.00 -10.40 -0.20
N ASP A 130 12.23 -10.16 -1.26
CA ASP A 130 11.84 -11.17 -2.25
C ASP A 130 12.97 -11.54 -3.25
N LEU A 131 14.08 -10.80 -3.29
CA LEU A 131 15.27 -11.19 -4.08
C LEU A 131 15.87 -12.52 -3.63
N GLY A 132 15.57 -12.98 -2.40
CA GLY A 132 15.98 -14.30 -1.92
C GLY A 132 15.23 -15.46 -2.58
N HIS A 133 14.04 -15.21 -3.16
CA HIS A 133 13.18 -16.23 -3.77
C HIS A 133 13.10 -16.12 -5.30
N PHE A 134 13.31 -14.93 -5.86
CA PHE A 134 13.17 -14.66 -7.30
C PHE A 134 14.45 -14.12 -7.93
N ASN A 135 14.62 -14.36 -9.24
CA ASN A 135 15.76 -13.84 -9.98
C ASN A 135 15.71 -12.30 -10.07
N PRO A 136 16.77 -11.57 -9.68
CA PRO A 136 16.80 -10.10 -9.70
C PRO A 136 16.42 -9.49 -11.05
N ARG A 137 16.82 -10.12 -12.16
CA ARG A 137 16.50 -9.62 -13.51
C ARG A 137 15.00 -9.63 -13.80
N SER A 138 14.28 -10.62 -13.29
CA SER A 138 12.83 -10.73 -13.50
C SER A 138 12.09 -9.61 -12.79
N ILE A 139 12.49 -9.32 -11.55
CA ILE A 139 11.92 -8.21 -10.76
C ILE A 139 12.20 -6.88 -11.45
N GLN A 140 13.43 -6.64 -11.88
CA GLN A 140 13.81 -5.40 -12.56
C GLN A 140 13.00 -5.13 -13.83
N ILE A 141 12.82 -6.16 -14.67
CA ILE A 141 12.04 -6.03 -15.91
C ILE A 141 10.57 -5.72 -15.59
N ALA A 142 9.96 -6.45 -14.65
CA ALA A 142 8.58 -6.20 -14.25
C ALA A 142 8.40 -4.78 -13.68
N PHE A 143 9.34 -4.33 -12.85
CA PHE A 143 9.29 -3.00 -12.26
C PHE A 143 9.43 -1.90 -13.31
N ILE A 144 10.47 -1.95 -14.16
CA ILE A 144 10.77 -0.90 -15.14
C ILE A 144 9.70 -0.82 -16.24
N PHE A 145 9.22 -1.95 -16.74
CA PHE A 145 8.31 -1.97 -17.89
C PHE A 145 6.83 -1.92 -17.51
N THR A 146 6.48 -2.33 -16.29
CA THR A 146 5.06 -2.46 -15.89
C THR A 146 4.71 -1.53 -14.75
N ILE A 147 5.36 -1.67 -13.59
CA ILE A 147 4.95 -0.94 -12.37
C ILE A 147 5.32 0.53 -12.45
N TYR A 148 6.57 0.85 -12.81
CA TYR A 148 7.07 2.22 -12.90
C TYR A 148 6.23 3.11 -13.84
N PRO A 149 5.98 2.75 -15.12
CA PRO A 149 5.16 3.58 -16.00
C PRO A 149 3.71 3.67 -15.51
N SER A 150 3.17 2.59 -14.92
CA SER A 150 1.83 2.58 -14.36
C SER A 150 1.67 3.60 -13.22
N LEU A 151 2.62 3.64 -12.29
CA LEU A 151 2.67 4.61 -11.20
C LEU A 151 2.80 6.04 -11.73
N VAL A 152 3.74 6.30 -12.64
CA VAL A 152 3.98 7.64 -13.20
C VAL A 152 2.71 8.18 -13.86
N LEU A 153 2.04 7.38 -14.69
CA LEU A 153 0.82 7.78 -15.38
C LEU A 153 -0.35 8.00 -14.41
N THR A 154 -0.48 7.17 -13.40
CA THR A 154 -1.54 7.28 -12.39
C THR A 154 -1.38 8.55 -11.55
N TYR A 155 -0.17 8.83 -11.05
CA TYR A 155 0.11 10.06 -10.29
C TYR A 155 0.00 11.31 -11.16
N ALA A 156 0.46 11.26 -12.42
CA ALA A 156 0.28 12.37 -13.35
C ALA A 156 -1.21 12.64 -13.63
N GLY A 157 -2.04 11.60 -13.78
CA GLY A 157 -3.49 11.72 -13.95
C GLY A 157 -4.21 12.30 -12.73
N GLN A 158 -3.84 11.89 -11.53
CA GLN A 158 -4.34 12.49 -10.28
C GLN A 158 -3.94 13.96 -10.16
N THR A 159 -2.69 14.28 -10.46
CA THR A 159 -2.18 15.66 -10.40
C THR A 159 -2.88 16.55 -11.43
N ALA A 160 -3.09 16.04 -12.65
CA ALA A 160 -3.83 16.75 -13.70
C ALA A 160 -5.27 17.10 -13.27
N TYR A 161 -5.92 16.21 -12.51
CA TYR A 161 -7.23 16.47 -11.94
C TYR A 161 -7.19 17.50 -10.79
N LEU A 162 -6.27 17.33 -9.85
CA LEU A 162 -6.11 18.20 -8.67
C LEU A 162 -5.74 19.65 -9.03
N ILE A 163 -5.00 19.87 -10.13
CA ILE A 163 -4.71 21.23 -10.63
C ILE A 163 -6.00 21.98 -10.97
N ARG A 164 -7.03 21.28 -11.48
CA ARG A 164 -8.34 21.88 -11.78
C ARG A 164 -9.26 21.93 -10.56
N ASN A 165 -9.13 20.97 -9.64
CA ASN A 165 -9.98 20.84 -8.45
C ASN A 165 -9.13 20.79 -7.17
N PRO A 166 -8.54 21.92 -6.74
CA PRO A 166 -7.60 21.94 -5.61
C PRO A 166 -8.25 21.60 -4.25
N ASN A 167 -9.57 21.73 -4.13
CA ASN A 167 -10.30 21.41 -2.90
C ASN A 167 -10.51 19.91 -2.67
N ASP A 168 -10.23 19.06 -3.67
CA ASP A 168 -10.53 17.63 -3.66
C ASP A 168 -9.36 16.73 -3.20
N HIS A 169 -8.39 17.29 -2.48
CA HIS A 169 -7.17 16.61 -2.05
C HIS A 169 -7.38 15.38 -1.14
N ASN A 170 -8.50 15.27 -0.43
CA ASN A 170 -8.76 14.14 0.48
C ASN A 170 -9.14 12.85 -0.25
N ASP A 171 -9.86 12.95 -1.38
CA ASP A 171 -10.38 11.79 -2.13
C ASP A 171 -9.83 11.79 -3.56
N GLY A 172 -8.60 12.29 -3.72
CA GLY A 172 -8.02 12.60 -5.03
C GLY A 172 -8.02 11.41 -5.99
N PHE A 173 -7.76 10.19 -5.48
CA PHE A 173 -7.79 8.95 -6.26
C PHE A 173 -9.19 8.59 -6.76
N TYR A 174 -10.24 8.71 -5.95
CA TYR A 174 -11.58 8.31 -6.37
C TYR A 174 -12.26 9.37 -7.23
N LYS A 175 -11.94 10.65 -7.00
CA LYS A 175 -12.53 11.77 -7.74
C LYS A 175 -11.97 11.97 -9.15
N PHE A 176 -10.73 11.55 -9.43
CA PHE A 176 -10.19 11.61 -10.79
C PHE A 176 -10.70 10.47 -11.70
N ILE A 177 -11.35 9.45 -11.13
CA ILE A 177 -11.92 8.34 -11.89
C ILE A 177 -13.22 8.78 -12.57
N PRO A 178 -13.39 8.54 -13.88
CA PRO A 178 -14.63 8.87 -14.56
C PRO A 178 -15.80 8.01 -14.07
N THR A 179 -16.98 8.64 -13.91
CA THR A 179 -18.18 8.02 -13.32
C THR A 179 -18.62 6.69 -13.94
N PRO A 180 -18.51 6.42 -15.26
CA PRO A 180 -18.97 5.16 -15.84
C PRO A 180 -18.14 3.94 -15.41
N VAL A 181 -16.87 4.14 -15.06
CA VAL A 181 -15.92 3.06 -14.70
C VAL A 181 -15.60 3.04 -13.21
N TYR A 182 -16.24 3.91 -12.43
CA TYR A 182 -16.01 4.07 -10.99
C TYR A 182 -16.13 2.75 -10.22
N TRP A 183 -17.29 2.09 -10.33
CA TRP A 183 -17.58 0.86 -9.59
C TRP A 183 -16.63 -0.31 -9.96
N PRO A 184 -16.36 -0.57 -11.25
CA PRO A 184 -15.33 -1.55 -11.63
C PRO A 184 -13.97 -1.26 -10.99
N ILE A 185 -13.49 -0.01 -11.05
CA ILE A 185 -12.17 0.34 -10.50
C ILE A 185 -12.17 0.25 -8.98
N PHE A 186 -13.25 0.63 -8.31
CA PHE A 186 -13.40 0.47 -6.86
C PHE A 186 -13.28 -0.99 -6.42
N ILE A 187 -13.90 -1.93 -7.14
CA ILE A 187 -13.80 -3.36 -6.86
C ILE A 187 -12.36 -3.86 -7.06
N ILE A 188 -11.70 -3.44 -8.15
CA ILE A 188 -10.30 -3.79 -8.42
C ILE A 188 -9.38 -3.20 -7.34
N ALA A 189 -9.58 -1.94 -6.94
CA ALA A 189 -8.83 -1.25 -5.88
C ALA A 189 -8.93 -1.99 -4.55
N THR A 190 -10.15 -2.33 -4.16
CA THR A 190 -10.43 -3.11 -2.95
C THR A 190 -9.76 -4.48 -3.00
N SER A 191 -9.87 -5.17 -4.14
CA SER A 191 -9.25 -6.48 -4.33
C SER A 191 -7.72 -6.40 -4.25
N ALA A 192 -7.11 -5.39 -4.90
CA ALA A 192 -5.68 -5.15 -4.86
C ALA A 192 -5.19 -4.82 -3.44
N ALA A 193 -5.94 -4.02 -2.66
CA ALA A 193 -5.64 -3.73 -1.27
C ALA A 193 -5.66 -4.99 -0.38
N ILE A 194 -6.63 -5.88 -0.60
CA ILE A 194 -6.69 -7.18 0.10
C ILE A 194 -5.47 -8.04 -0.26
N VAL A 195 -5.11 -8.12 -1.55
CA VAL A 195 -3.94 -8.88 -2.02
C VAL A 195 -2.64 -8.32 -1.44
N ALA A 196 -2.46 -7.00 -1.46
CA ALA A 196 -1.28 -6.34 -0.89
C ALA A 196 -1.16 -6.63 0.61
N SER A 197 -2.26 -6.51 1.36
CA SER A 197 -2.32 -6.82 2.79
C SER A 197 -1.94 -8.27 3.08
N GLN A 198 -2.44 -9.21 2.26
CA GLN A 198 -2.16 -10.64 2.38
C GLN A 198 -0.67 -10.96 2.19
N SER A 199 -0.05 -10.39 1.16
CA SER A 199 1.38 -10.58 0.88
C SER A 199 2.24 -10.09 2.05
N LEU A 200 1.90 -8.94 2.64
CA LEU A 200 2.69 -8.37 3.72
C LEU A 200 2.52 -9.11 5.06
N ILE A 201 1.30 -9.57 5.37
CA ILE A 201 1.05 -10.45 6.53
C ILE A 201 1.89 -11.73 6.40
N SER A 202 1.92 -12.32 5.21
CA SER A 202 2.71 -13.52 4.93
C SER A 202 4.22 -13.26 5.07
N ALA A 203 4.72 -12.13 4.56
CA ALA A 203 6.11 -11.72 4.73
C ALA A 203 6.48 -11.54 6.21
N THR A 204 5.57 -10.95 7.00
CA THR A 204 5.75 -10.75 8.44
C THR A 204 5.86 -12.08 9.20
N PHE A 205 5.05 -13.08 8.84
CA PHE A 205 5.17 -14.43 9.43
C PHE A 205 6.52 -15.08 9.13
N SER A 206 7.01 -14.96 7.90
CA SER A 206 8.32 -15.48 7.50
C SER A 206 9.46 -14.84 8.30
N VAL A 207 9.42 -13.52 8.48
CA VAL A 207 10.43 -12.78 9.25
C VAL A 207 10.39 -13.12 10.74
N ILE A 208 9.20 -13.27 11.32
CA ILE A 208 9.06 -13.67 12.73
C ILE A 208 9.59 -15.10 12.94
N LYS A 209 9.31 -16.04 12.02
CA LYS A 209 9.91 -17.38 12.07
C LYS A 209 11.43 -17.34 12.03
N GLN A 210 12.01 -16.57 11.10
CA GLN A 210 13.47 -16.41 11.02
C GLN A 210 14.05 -15.83 12.32
N SER A 211 13.33 -14.91 12.95
CA SER A 211 13.74 -14.30 14.23
C SER A 211 13.68 -15.27 15.41
N VAL A 212 12.68 -16.17 15.43
CA VAL A 212 12.59 -17.26 16.43
C VAL A 212 13.72 -18.27 16.24
N VAL A 213 14.11 -18.57 15.00
CA VAL A 213 15.25 -19.48 14.71
C VAL A 213 16.59 -18.88 15.16
N LEU A 214 16.71 -17.56 15.15
CA LEU A 214 17.89 -16.83 15.64
C LEU A 214 17.88 -16.61 17.17
N ASP A 215 17.01 -17.30 17.94
CA ASP A 215 16.84 -17.21 19.40
C ASP A 215 16.51 -15.79 19.94
N TYR A 216 16.06 -14.88 19.08
CA TYR A 216 15.67 -13.52 19.46
C TYR A 216 14.22 -13.41 19.97
N PHE A 217 13.39 -14.44 19.81
CA PHE A 217 11.99 -14.46 20.25
C PHE A 217 11.64 -15.78 20.97
N PRO A 218 10.80 -15.76 22.03
CA PRO A 218 10.34 -16.98 22.69
C PRO A 218 9.61 -17.90 21.70
N ARG A 219 9.74 -19.23 21.89
CA ARG A 219 9.26 -20.24 20.93
C ARG A 219 7.77 -20.12 20.65
N VAL A 220 7.42 -19.54 19.50
CA VAL A 220 6.05 -19.47 19.00
C VAL A 220 5.68 -20.80 18.34
N LYS A 221 4.45 -21.26 18.53
CA LYS A 221 3.94 -22.49 17.91
C LYS A 221 3.78 -22.29 16.39
N ILE A 222 4.63 -22.95 15.61
CA ILE A 222 4.60 -22.91 14.14
C ILE A 222 3.71 -24.05 13.64
N VAL A 223 2.65 -23.75 12.91
CA VAL A 223 1.82 -24.76 12.21
C VAL A 223 2.18 -24.70 10.73
N HIS A 224 2.68 -25.80 10.18
CA HIS A 224 2.99 -25.89 8.75
C HIS A 224 1.67 -26.11 8.00
N THR A 225 1.26 -25.15 7.18
CA THR A 225 -0.02 -25.21 6.44
C THR A 225 0.05 -26.13 5.21
N SER A 226 1.26 -26.48 4.75
CA SER A 226 1.49 -27.40 3.63
C SER A 226 2.74 -28.26 3.85
N PRO A 227 2.69 -29.58 3.61
CA PRO A 227 3.86 -30.46 3.70
C PRO A 227 4.84 -30.33 2.51
N ASN A 228 4.49 -29.59 1.45
CA ASN A 228 5.28 -29.52 0.20
C ASN A 228 6.00 -28.19 -0.08
N ASN A 229 5.76 -27.12 0.70
CA ASN A 229 6.40 -25.81 0.51
C ASN A 229 6.94 -25.26 1.85
N GLU A 230 8.26 -25.25 2.02
CA GLU A 230 8.94 -24.76 3.24
C GLU A 230 8.74 -23.25 3.53
N GLY A 231 8.21 -22.50 2.55
CA GLY A 231 7.94 -21.06 2.64
C GLY A 231 6.55 -20.67 3.17
N GLU A 232 5.63 -21.60 3.40
CA GLU A 232 4.27 -21.30 3.86
C GLU A 232 4.13 -21.48 5.38
N VAL A 233 4.39 -20.39 6.10
CA VAL A 233 4.45 -20.37 7.57
C VAL A 233 3.20 -19.69 8.12
N TYR A 234 2.28 -20.44 8.72
CA TYR A 234 1.18 -19.87 9.50
C TYR A 234 1.48 -19.99 10.99
N SER A 235 1.52 -18.85 11.67
CA SER A 235 1.55 -18.83 13.13
C SER A 235 0.26 -18.22 13.66
N PRO A 236 -0.64 -19.03 14.24
CA PRO A 236 -1.94 -18.54 14.71
C PRO A 236 -1.80 -17.44 15.78
N GLU A 237 -0.81 -17.53 16.67
CA GLU A 237 -0.60 -16.51 17.71
C GLU A 237 -0.18 -15.16 17.11
N VAL A 238 0.75 -15.16 16.17
CA VAL A 238 1.19 -13.94 15.47
C VAL A 238 0.04 -13.34 14.66
N ASN A 239 -0.77 -14.18 14.02
CA ASN A 239 -1.94 -13.74 13.26
C ASN A 239 -2.95 -12.98 14.14
N TYR A 240 -3.24 -13.48 15.34
CA TYR A 240 -4.13 -12.79 16.28
C TYR A 240 -3.53 -11.48 16.82
N ILE A 241 -2.23 -11.47 17.12
CA ILE A 241 -1.54 -10.25 17.57
C ILE A 241 -1.57 -9.18 16.47
N LEU A 242 -1.19 -9.54 15.23
CA LEU A 242 -1.25 -8.63 14.08
C LEU A 242 -2.67 -8.14 13.83
N MET A 243 -3.67 -9.03 13.89
CA MET A 243 -5.07 -8.65 13.72
C MET A 243 -5.51 -7.59 14.75
N ILE A 244 -5.21 -7.80 16.03
CA ILE A 244 -5.55 -6.86 17.11
C ILE A 244 -4.87 -5.51 16.87
N LEU A 245 -3.58 -5.52 16.51
CA LEU A 245 -2.82 -4.29 16.26
C LEU A 245 -3.35 -3.52 15.05
N CYS A 246 -3.61 -4.20 13.92
CA CYS A 246 -4.18 -3.56 12.73
C CYS A 246 -5.56 -2.95 13.01
N VAL A 247 -6.44 -3.67 13.72
CA VAL A 247 -7.77 -3.16 14.09
C VAL A 247 -7.65 -1.99 15.06
N ALA A 248 -6.75 -2.07 16.05
CA ALA A 248 -6.50 -0.97 16.97
C ALA A 248 -6.01 0.28 16.24
N VAL A 249 -5.13 0.15 15.26
CA VAL A 249 -4.68 1.29 14.43
C VAL A 249 -5.85 1.96 13.71
N ILE A 250 -6.75 1.18 13.09
CA ILE A 250 -7.94 1.77 12.45
C ILE A 250 -8.82 2.50 13.47
N LEU A 251 -9.10 1.89 14.62
CA LEU A 251 -10.01 2.47 15.62
C LEU A 251 -9.42 3.69 16.35
N ILE A 252 -8.10 3.73 16.56
CA ILE A 252 -7.42 4.82 17.26
C ILE A 252 -7.28 6.04 16.36
N PHE A 253 -6.89 5.81 15.11
CA PHE A 253 -6.51 6.90 14.23
C PHE A 253 -7.62 7.32 13.26
N GLY A 254 -8.51 6.42 12.84
CA GLY A 254 -9.81 6.67 12.15
C GLY A 254 -9.77 7.51 10.86
N ASP A 255 -9.27 8.73 10.94
CA ASP A 255 -8.98 9.61 9.82
C ASP A 255 -7.72 9.10 9.08
N GLY A 256 -7.88 8.66 7.84
CA GLY A 256 -6.78 8.18 6.99
C GLY A 256 -5.60 9.15 6.86
N LYS A 257 -5.80 10.44 7.15
CA LYS A 257 -4.74 11.46 7.26
C LYS A 257 -3.82 11.26 8.47
N ASP A 258 -4.36 10.92 9.63
CA ASP A 258 -3.58 10.70 10.85
C ASP A 258 -2.84 9.37 10.78
N ILE A 259 -3.46 8.35 10.17
CA ILE A 259 -2.77 7.09 9.87
C ILE A 259 -1.68 7.31 8.83
N GLY A 260 -1.94 8.07 7.76
CA GLY A 260 -0.95 8.38 6.72
C GLY A 260 0.26 9.15 7.26
N ASN A 261 0.05 10.09 8.20
CA ASN A 261 1.15 10.78 8.88
C ASN A 261 1.92 9.87 9.84
N ALA A 262 1.23 9.02 10.60
CA ALA A 262 1.88 8.03 11.47
C ALA A 262 2.70 7.02 10.67
N PHE A 263 2.19 6.58 9.51
CA PHE A 263 2.92 5.76 8.54
C PHE A 263 4.11 6.52 7.95
N GLY A 264 3.90 7.79 7.59
CA GLY A 264 4.91 8.74 7.14
C GLY A 264 6.13 8.75 8.05
N MET A 265 5.89 8.95 9.34
CA MET A 265 6.92 8.96 10.37
C MET A 265 7.58 7.59 10.54
N ALA A 266 6.78 6.52 10.66
CA ALA A 266 7.29 5.18 10.89
C ALA A 266 8.21 4.70 9.74
N VAL A 267 7.89 5.02 8.49
CA VAL A 267 8.69 4.56 7.34
C VAL A 267 9.82 5.51 6.96
N SER A 268 9.67 6.81 7.23
CA SER A 268 10.79 7.75 7.06
C SER A 268 11.95 7.44 8.02
N GLU A 269 11.65 6.94 9.22
CA GLU A 269 12.65 6.41 10.16
C GLU A 269 13.31 5.11 9.65
N SER A 270 12.59 4.28 8.88
CA SER A 270 13.11 3.05 8.26
C SER A 270 14.21 3.32 7.24
N HIS A 271 13.97 4.24 6.31
CA HIS A 271 14.96 4.59 5.27
C HIS A 271 16.21 5.25 5.88
N CYS A 272 16.05 6.09 6.90
CA CYS A 272 17.18 6.72 7.58
C CYS A 272 18.07 5.72 8.33
N SER A 273 17.57 4.54 8.69
CA SER A 273 18.31 3.50 9.40
C SER A 273 19.01 2.49 8.48
N PHE A 274 18.62 2.43 7.20
CA PHE A 274 19.28 1.60 6.18
C PHE A 274 20.49 2.31 5.53
N ASP A 275 20.56 3.64 5.63
CA ASP A 275 21.68 4.46 5.16
C ASP A 275 22.78 4.70 6.24
N ILE A 276 22.72 4.00 7.39
CA ILE A 276 23.73 4.01 8.46
C ILE A 276 24.29 2.60 8.65
#